data_AF-A0A0Q5NVK5-F1
#
_entry.id   AF-A0A0Q5NVK5-F1
#
_cell.length_a   1.000
_cell.length_b   1.000
_cell.length_c   1.000
_cell.angle_alpha   90.00
_cell.angle_beta   90.00
_cell.angle_gamma   90.00
#
_symmetry.space_group_name_H-M   'P 1'
#
loop_
_entity.id
_entity.type
_entity.pdbx_description
1 polymer ?
#
loop_
_entity_poly.entity_id
_entity_poly.type
_entity_poly.pdbx_seq_one_letter_code
_entity_poly.pdbx_strand_id
1 'polypeptide(L)'
;MLRNVTRYWKSCRYAQADLEVKGNDMNSGNDSADSIREINLSYVLLAQKLLRLDRSVGEARLGLSGQVADILVNLTMAQIVKLATAPHLLCAFRFDDQSMLSSLSRADDQMKAVPTESMLEFAH
;
A
#
# COMPACT_ATOMS: atom_id res chain seq x y z
N MET A 1 -2.68 15.58 -12.36
CA MET A 1 -2.08 14.86 -11.21
C MET A 1 -1.64 13.42 -11.53
N LEU A 2 -2.17 12.76 -12.57
CA LEU A 2 -1.80 11.39 -12.99
C LEU A 2 -0.40 11.21 -13.63
N ARG A 3 0.42 12.27 -13.76
CA ARG A 3 1.70 12.21 -14.51
C ARG A 3 2.88 11.70 -13.69
N ASN A 4 2.79 11.67 -12.35
CA ASN A 4 3.93 11.36 -11.49
C ASN A 4 4.07 9.86 -11.18
N VAL A 5 2.96 9.14 -11.03
CA VAL A 5 2.96 7.69 -10.76
C VAL A 5 3.56 6.89 -11.92
N THR A 6 3.21 7.26 -13.17
CA THR A 6 3.79 6.62 -14.37
C THR A 6 5.29 6.92 -14.52
N ARG A 7 5.77 8.04 -13.97
CA ARG A 7 7.18 8.46 -14.05
C ARG A 7 8.04 7.66 -13.07
N TYR A 8 7.56 7.50 -11.83
CA TYR A 8 8.23 6.68 -10.82
C TYR A 8 8.36 5.22 -11.28
N TRP A 9 7.31 4.69 -11.91
CA TRP A 9 7.29 3.34 -12.49
C TRP A 9 8.18 3.15 -13.73
N LYS A 10 8.31 4.17 -14.60
CA LYS A 10 9.25 4.11 -15.74
C LYS A 10 10.69 4.20 -15.27
N SER A 11 10.99 5.03 -14.27
CA SER A 11 12.36 5.23 -13.76
C SER A 11 12.94 3.95 -13.16
N CYS A 12 12.16 3.18 -12.40
CA CYS A 12 12.61 1.89 -11.88
C CYS A 12 12.79 0.82 -12.97
N ARG A 13 12.01 0.89 -14.06
CA ARG A 13 12.10 -0.08 -15.17
C ARG A 13 13.42 0.00 -15.95
N TYR A 14 14.05 1.18 -16.00
CA TYR A 14 15.37 1.34 -16.61
C TYR A 14 16.49 0.90 -15.66
N ALA A 15 16.37 1.16 -14.36
CA ALA A 15 17.36 0.71 -13.38
C ALA A 15 17.48 -0.82 -13.30
N GLN A 16 16.40 -1.55 -13.64
CA GLN A 16 16.36 -3.02 -13.60
C GLN A 16 16.89 -3.68 -14.89
N ALA A 17 17.01 -2.93 -15.99
CA ALA A 17 17.49 -3.43 -17.28
C ALA A 17 19.04 -3.40 -17.41
N ASP A 18 19.73 -2.58 -16.61
CA ASP A 18 21.19 -2.38 -16.71
C ASP A 18 22.02 -3.28 -15.75
N LEU A 19 21.38 -4.17 -14.98
CA LEU A 19 22.05 -5.02 -13.97
C LEU A 19 22.32 -6.46 -14.43
N GLU A 20 22.20 -6.77 -15.71
CA GLU A 20 22.43 -8.11 -16.24
C GLU A 20 23.92 -8.37 -16.57
N VAL A 21 24.80 -8.29 -15.55
CA VAL A 21 26.20 -8.76 -15.65
C VAL A 21 26.63 -9.58 -14.42
N LYS A 22 26.61 -10.91 -14.62
CA LYS A 22 27.40 -12.01 -14.02
C LYS A 22 27.80 -11.95 -12.52
N GLY A 23 27.27 -12.89 -11.73
CA GLY A 23 27.90 -13.36 -10.48
C GLY A 23 27.05 -14.40 -9.73
N ASN A 24 27.69 -15.48 -9.28
CA ASN A 24 27.12 -16.66 -8.62
C ASN A 24 26.24 -16.41 -7.36
N ASP A 25 25.29 -17.33 -7.14
CA ASP A 25 24.71 -17.76 -5.86
C ASP A 25 24.14 -16.70 -4.90
N MET A 26 22.95 -16.16 -5.21
CA MET A 26 21.95 -15.74 -4.20
C MET A 26 20.53 -15.84 -4.78
N ASN A 27 19.66 -16.66 -4.16
CA ASN A 27 18.22 -16.80 -4.47
C ASN A 27 17.38 -15.53 -4.18
N SER A 28 17.99 -14.43 -3.75
CA SER A 28 17.30 -13.23 -3.26
C SER A 28 16.46 -12.48 -4.31
N GLY A 29 16.70 -12.71 -5.61
CA GLY A 29 15.89 -12.14 -6.68
C GLY A 29 14.47 -12.71 -6.76
N ASN A 30 14.31 -13.99 -6.39
CA ASN A 30 13.00 -14.65 -6.41
C ASN A 30 12.16 -14.24 -5.19
N ASP A 31 12.78 -14.10 -4.02
CA ASP A 31 12.09 -13.77 -2.78
C ASP A 31 11.29 -12.45 -2.88
N SER A 32 11.84 -11.45 -3.60
CA SER A 32 11.17 -10.17 -3.83
C SER A 32 9.99 -10.30 -4.81
N ALA A 33 10.15 -11.06 -5.89
CA ALA A 33 9.09 -11.30 -6.88
C ALA A 33 7.95 -12.16 -6.30
N ASP A 34 8.30 -13.13 -5.46
CA ASP A 34 7.35 -13.97 -4.75
C ASP A 34 6.57 -13.16 -3.70
N SER A 35 7.25 -12.29 -2.96
CA SER A 35 6.59 -11.34 -2.03
C SER A 35 5.62 -10.40 -2.76
N ILE A 36 6.00 -9.86 -3.92
CA ILE A 36 5.11 -9.02 -4.74
C ILE A 36 3.87 -9.82 -5.17
N ARG A 37 4.07 -11.09 -5.58
CA ARG A 37 2.97 -11.96 -6.00
C ARG A 37 2.01 -12.25 -4.86
N GLU A 38 2.51 -12.53 -3.67
CA GLU A 38 1.68 -12.76 -2.48
C GLU A 38 0.86 -11.51 -2.13
N ILE A 39 1.49 -10.34 -2.11
CA ILE A 39 0.79 -9.07 -1.82
C ILE A 39 -0.29 -8.79 -2.87
N ASN A 40 0.02 -8.98 -4.16
CA ASN A 40 -0.95 -8.79 -5.24
C ASN A 40 -2.14 -9.75 -5.10
N LEU A 41 -1.89 -11.02 -4.78
CA LEU A 41 -2.92 -12.02 -4.58
C LEU A 41 -3.81 -11.64 -3.39
N SER A 42 -3.23 -11.32 -2.24
CA SER A 42 -3.95 -10.90 -1.05
C SER A 42 -4.79 -9.64 -1.30
N TYR A 43 -4.25 -8.66 -2.03
CA TYR A 43 -4.96 -7.43 -2.37
C TYR A 43 -6.19 -7.71 -3.25
N VAL A 44 -6.05 -8.48 -4.34
CA VAL A 44 -7.16 -8.76 -5.25
C VAL A 44 -8.26 -9.57 -4.55
N LEU A 45 -7.89 -10.55 -3.72
CA LEU A 45 -8.86 -11.32 -2.94
C LEU A 45 -9.60 -10.46 -1.91
N LEU A 46 -8.90 -9.58 -1.20
CA LEU A 46 -9.53 -8.64 -0.29
C LEU A 46 -10.47 -7.68 -1.03
N ALA A 47 -10.05 -7.17 -2.19
CA ALA A 47 -10.86 -6.30 -3.02
C ALA A 47 -12.16 -6.98 -3.45
N GLN A 48 -12.09 -8.22 -3.95
CA GLN A 48 -13.28 -9.00 -4.28
C GLN A 48 -14.20 -9.19 -3.08
N LYS A 49 -13.64 -9.53 -1.91
CA LYS A 49 -14.42 -9.75 -0.69
C LYS A 49 -15.17 -8.49 -0.28
N LEU A 50 -14.51 -7.34 -0.25
CA LEU A 50 -15.13 -6.07 0.12
C LEU A 50 -16.21 -5.64 -0.89
N LEU A 51 -15.91 -5.74 -2.20
CA LEU A 51 -16.85 -5.36 -3.26
C LEU A 51 -18.10 -6.24 -3.31
N ARG A 52 -17.98 -7.53 -2.93
CA ARG A 52 -19.13 -8.45 -2.81
C ARG A 52 -19.94 -8.24 -1.54
N LEU A 53 -19.30 -7.78 -0.45
CA LEU A 53 -19.98 -7.50 0.81
C LEU A 53 -20.81 -6.22 0.71
N ASP A 54 -20.18 -5.13 0.27
CA ASP A 54 -20.84 -3.86 -0.02
C ASP A 54 -20.07 -3.15 -1.12
N ARG A 55 -20.73 -3.00 -2.26
CA ARG A 55 -20.12 -2.47 -3.47
C ARG A 55 -19.64 -1.03 -3.31
N SER A 56 -20.52 -0.17 -2.76
CA SER A 56 -20.27 1.27 -2.61
C SER A 56 -19.14 1.51 -1.61
N VAL A 57 -19.20 0.82 -0.46
CA VAL A 57 -18.17 0.91 0.58
C VAL A 57 -16.84 0.35 0.06
N GLY A 58 -16.86 -0.74 -0.69
CA GLY A 58 -15.69 -1.34 -1.31
C GLY A 58 -14.99 -0.39 -2.29
N GLU A 59 -15.74 0.21 -3.23
CA GLU A 59 -15.21 1.21 -4.16
C GLU A 59 -14.59 2.40 -3.44
N ALA A 60 -15.29 2.96 -2.45
CA ALA A 60 -14.82 4.12 -1.69
C ALA A 60 -13.55 3.81 -0.86
N ARG A 61 -13.52 2.66 -0.17
CA ARG A 61 -12.36 2.26 0.65
C ARG A 61 -11.13 1.98 -0.21
N LEU A 62 -11.33 1.28 -1.33
CA LEU A 62 -10.23 0.87 -2.22
C LEU A 62 -9.82 1.99 -3.18
N GLY A 63 -10.64 3.04 -3.35
CA GLY A 63 -10.39 4.12 -4.30
C GLY A 63 -10.51 3.66 -5.76
N LEU A 64 -11.46 2.76 -6.05
CA LEU A 64 -11.65 2.17 -7.36
C LEU A 64 -12.83 2.80 -8.09
N SER A 65 -12.74 2.91 -9.42
CA SER A 65 -13.90 3.23 -10.24
C SER A 65 -14.81 2.01 -10.39
N GLY A 66 -16.10 2.25 -10.69
CA GLY A 66 -17.05 1.18 -10.93
C GLY A 66 -16.62 0.19 -12.01
N GLN A 67 -16.02 0.66 -13.10
CA GLN A 67 -15.53 -0.22 -14.17
C GLN A 67 -14.43 -1.18 -13.67
N VAL A 68 -13.48 -0.69 -12.88
CA VAL A 68 -12.41 -1.54 -12.33
C VAL A 68 -12.99 -2.54 -11.34
N ALA A 69 -13.90 -2.09 -10.48
CA ALA A 69 -14.51 -2.95 -9.50
C ALA A 69 -15.39 -4.05 -10.16
N ASP A 70 -16.06 -3.78 -11.29
CA ASP A 70 -16.79 -4.78 -12.08
C ASP A 70 -15.86 -5.85 -12.64
N ILE A 71 -14.71 -5.44 -13.18
CA ILE A 71 -13.69 -6.37 -13.66
C ILE A 71 -13.23 -7.25 -12.50
N LEU A 72 -12.85 -6.65 -11.36
CA LEU A 72 -12.31 -7.38 -10.21
C LEU A 72 -13.31 -8.42 -9.67
N VAL A 73 -14.58 -8.09 -9.51
CA VAL A 73 -15.59 -9.03 -8.97
C VAL A 73 -15.80 -10.27 -9.87
N ASN A 74 -15.62 -10.11 -11.17
CA ASN A 74 -15.81 -11.16 -12.18
C ASN A 74 -14.56 -12.01 -12.45
N LEU A 75 -13.40 -11.68 -11.88
CA LEU A 75 -12.21 -12.50 -12.05
C LEU A 75 -12.37 -13.87 -11.38
N THR A 76 -12.04 -14.91 -12.13
CA THR A 76 -11.89 -16.28 -11.62
C THR A 76 -10.59 -16.44 -10.84
N MET A 77 -10.49 -17.46 -9.98
CA MET A 77 -9.26 -17.72 -9.22
C MET A 77 -8.04 -17.91 -10.12
N ALA A 78 -8.18 -18.63 -11.25
CA ALA A 78 -7.09 -18.80 -12.20
C ALA A 78 -6.60 -17.45 -12.79
N GLN A 79 -7.53 -16.54 -13.07
CA GLN A 79 -7.19 -15.19 -13.55
C GLN A 79 -6.56 -14.33 -12.45
N ILE A 80 -7.01 -14.45 -11.20
CA ILE A 80 -6.42 -13.75 -10.05
C ILE A 80 -4.99 -14.20 -9.81
N VAL A 81 -4.73 -15.51 -9.78
CA VAL A 81 -3.37 -16.05 -9.63
C VAL A 81 -2.47 -15.58 -10.76
N LYS A 82 -2.97 -15.58 -12.01
CA LYS A 82 -2.23 -15.05 -13.16
C LYS A 82 -2.01 -13.53 -13.06
N LEU A 83 -2.97 -12.77 -12.57
CA LEU A 83 -2.83 -11.32 -12.38
C LEU A 83 -1.80 -11.01 -11.28
N ALA A 84 -1.77 -11.83 -10.23
CA ALA A 84 -0.85 -11.67 -9.12
C ALA A 84 0.61 -11.83 -9.52
N THR A 85 0.92 -12.60 -10.57
CA THR A 85 2.31 -12.74 -11.08
C THR A 85 2.85 -11.49 -11.79
N ALA A 86 2.05 -10.41 -11.89
CA ALA A 86 2.54 -9.13 -12.36
C ALA A 86 3.80 -8.73 -11.56
N PRO A 87 4.89 -8.29 -12.22
CA PRO A 87 6.15 -7.94 -11.55
C PRO A 87 6.04 -6.65 -10.71
N HIS A 88 4.84 -6.08 -10.60
CA HIS A 88 4.55 -4.84 -9.95
C HIS A 88 3.40 -4.97 -8.97
N LEU A 89 3.44 -4.17 -7.91
CA LEU A 89 2.30 -4.04 -7.00
C LEU A 89 1.10 -3.47 -7.74
N LEU A 90 -0.04 -4.17 -7.62
CA LEU A 90 -1.33 -3.74 -8.16
C LEU A 90 -2.00 -2.68 -7.27
N CYS A 91 -1.50 -2.53 -6.04
CA CYS A 91 -1.96 -1.54 -5.08
C CYS A 91 -0.94 -0.40 -4.93
N ALA A 92 -1.43 0.77 -4.55
CA ALA A 92 -0.62 1.93 -4.21
C ALA A 92 -0.78 2.28 -2.74
N PHE A 93 0.30 2.75 -2.13
CA PHE A 93 0.23 3.38 -0.81
C PHE A 93 -0.46 4.73 -0.95
N ARG A 94 -1.52 4.96 -0.16
CA ARG A 94 -2.26 6.22 -0.14
C ARG A 94 -1.62 7.29 0.77
N PHE A 95 -0.39 7.06 1.23
CA PHE A 95 0.40 8.00 2.02
C PHE A 95 1.06 9.06 1.13
N ASP A 96 0.26 9.84 0.40
CA ASP A 96 0.78 10.91 -0.47
C ASP A 96 1.02 12.22 0.30
N ASP A 97 0.57 12.29 1.56
CA ASP A 97 0.59 13.50 2.37
C ASP A 97 1.44 13.31 3.64
N GLN A 98 2.51 14.11 3.77
CA GLN A 98 3.37 14.18 4.97
C GLN A 98 2.56 14.38 6.25
N SER A 99 1.41 15.06 6.15
CA SER A 99 0.51 15.31 7.28
C SER A 99 -0.06 14.01 7.90
N MET A 100 -0.43 13.02 7.09
CA MET A 100 -0.92 11.73 7.58
C MET A 100 0.16 10.95 8.34
N LEU A 101 1.37 10.89 7.79
CA LEU A 101 2.49 10.19 8.42
C LEU A 101 2.94 10.90 9.71
N SER A 102 2.98 12.24 9.72
CA SER A 102 3.32 13.03 10.91
C SER A 102 2.30 12.91 12.04
N SER A 103 1.03 12.66 11.71
CA SER A 103 -0.03 12.45 12.71
C SER A 103 0.08 11.08 13.38
N LEU A 104 0.51 10.06 12.64
CA LEU A 104 0.76 8.72 13.17
C LEU A 104 2.07 8.63 13.96
N SER A 105 3.12 9.39 13.59
CA SER A 105 4.41 9.35 14.28
C SER A 105 4.43 10.14 15.60
N ARG A 106 3.58 11.16 15.74
CA ARG A 106 3.48 12.01 16.95
C ARG A 106 2.73 11.35 18.12
N ALA A 107 2.12 10.18 17.90
CA ALA A 107 1.39 9.47 18.94
C ALA A 107 2.26 9.00 20.12
N ASP A 108 3.60 9.01 19.97
CA ASP A 108 4.55 8.57 21.01
C ASP A 108 5.09 9.72 21.89
N ASP A 109 4.93 10.99 21.47
CA ASP A 109 5.48 12.16 22.20
C ASP A 109 4.51 12.78 23.23
N GLN A 110 3.23 12.37 23.25
CA GLN A 110 2.18 12.90 24.14
C GLN A 110 2.15 12.24 25.54
N MET A 111 3.24 11.58 25.97
CA MET A 111 3.37 11.02 27.34
C MET A 111 4.29 11.84 28.27
N LYS A 112 4.80 13.01 27.84
CA LYS A 112 5.57 13.90 28.73
C LYS A 112 5.07 15.34 28.68
N ALA A 113 4.16 15.67 29.59
CA ALA A 113 4.26 16.81 30.52
C ALA A 113 2.86 17.17 31.07
N VAL A 114 2.55 16.71 32.27
CA VAL A 114 1.74 17.50 33.20
C VAL A 114 2.74 18.06 34.22
N PRO A 115 3.11 19.35 34.17
CA PRO A 115 3.79 20.00 35.29
C PRO A 115 2.77 20.14 36.42
N THR A 116 2.99 19.37 37.48
CA THR A 116 2.22 19.38 38.73
C THR A 116 2.54 20.65 39.53
N GLU A 117 2.26 21.84 39.02
CA GLU A 117 2.36 23.08 39.82
C GLU A 117 1.21 24.05 39.51
N SER A 118 0.05 23.77 40.12
CA SER A 118 -0.81 24.82 40.67
C SER A 118 -1.76 24.23 41.71
N MET A 119 -1.24 23.41 42.63
CA MET A 119 -1.89 23.20 43.92
C MET A 119 -1.39 24.27 44.87
N LEU A 120 -2.32 25.05 45.43
CA LEU A 120 -2.19 25.95 46.58
C LEU A 120 -1.67 27.37 46.30
N GLU A 121 -2.51 28.18 45.66
CA GLU A 121 -2.67 29.57 46.08
C GLU A 121 -4.18 29.83 46.23
N PHE A 122 -4.57 30.58 47.27
CA PHE A 122 -5.93 30.77 47.83
C PHE A 122 -6.33 29.83 48.99
N ALA A 123 -5.69 30.04 50.15
CA ALA A 123 -6.39 30.02 51.44
C ALA A 123 -5.57 30.79 52.51
N HIS A 124 -5.61 32.12 52.48
CA HIS A 124 -5.76 32.96 53.68
C HIS A 124 -6.11 34.40 53.34
#